data_AF-A0A9D9MYK5-F1
#
_entry.id   AF-A0A9D9MYK5-F1
#
_cell.length_a   1.000
_cell.length_b   1.000
_cell.length_c   1.000
_cell.angle_alpha   90.00
_cell.angle_beta   90.00
_cell.angle_gamma   90.00
#
_symmetry.space_group_name_H-M   'P 1'
#
loop_
_entity.id
_entity.type
_entity.pdbx_description
1 polymer ?
#
loop_
_entity_poly.entity_id
_entity_poly.type
_entity_poly.pdbx_seq_one_letter_code
_entity_poly.pdbx_strand_id
1 'polypeptide(L)'
;MIFHFTLLLWSLIFSAGLWFVAQGEVVLGWSWYLYTIGPLALISIIAARRVTHRTVDAAIPMLLSVTAPVLLSLIDAPLERELFVMIAGVMYYLGLLALYRLHYAPTDQTAQSMLSVAVMSAVFFYYAGIYGFYVNFNFPIWGLMLLFLSGTAAASYQTFVVRGRKERRRALSYSLVIGIIMGEVAWALGFWPFGYLTTGAIALVLYAILWDIAFDVFHRELSIRRVALRILFFLGLILLLLFSTPWNILA
;
A
#
# COMPACT_ATOMS: atom_id res chain seq x y z
N MET A 1 -22.08 -6.67 -13.85
CA MET A 1 -21.68 -8.09 -13.86
C MET A 1 -20.46 -8.26 -12.97
N ILE A 2 -20.59 -9.02 -11.88
CA ILE A 2 -19.64 -9.04 -10.74
C ILE A 2 -18.43 -9.96 -10.99
N PHE A 3 -18.51 -10.89 -11.94
CA PHE A 3 -17.48 -11.91 -12.14
C PHE A 3 -16.82 -11.79 -13.51
N HIS A 4 -15.54 -11.43 -13.53
CA HIS A 4 -14.69 -11.52 -14.71
C HIS A 4 -13.61 -12.57 -14.45
N PHE A 5 -13.70 -13.70 -15.15
CA PHE A 5 -12.77 -14.83 -15.00
C PHE A 5 -11.31 -14.40 -15.13
N THR A 6 -11.00 -13.44 -16.01
CA THR A 6 -9.65 -12.89 -16.18
C THR A 6 -9.10 -12.24 -14.91
N LEU A 7 -9.93 -11.53 -14.15
CA LEU A 7 -9.50 -10.88 -12.89
C LEU A 7 -9.22 -11.91 -11.81
N LEU A 8 -10.09 -12.94 -11.71
CA LEU A 8 -9.89 -14.05 -10.80
C LEU A 8 -8.59 -14.79 -11.14
N LEU A 9 -8.36 -15.09 -12.43
CA LEU A 9 -7.16 -15.78 -12.88
C LEU A 9 -5.88 -15.03 -12.49
N TRP A 10 -5.80 -13.71 -12.74
CA TRP A 10 -4.63 -12.93 -12.34
C TRP A 10 -4.42 -12.89 -10.83
N SER A 11 -5.51 -12.87 -10.06
CA SER A 11 -5.44 -12.88 -8.59
C SER A 11 -5.01 -14.25 -8.06
N LEU A 12 -5.47 -15.33 -8.66
CA LEU A 12 -5.02 -16.69 -8.34
C LEU A 12 -3.53 -16.89 -8.68
N ILE A 13 -3.06 -16.38 -9.82
CA ILE A 13 -1.63 -16.42 -10.18
C ILE A 13 -0.80 -15.66 -9.13
N PHE A 14 -1.25 -14.47 -8.73
CA PHE A 14 -0.60 -13.68 -7.69
C PHE A 14 -0.56 -14.42 -6.35
N SER A 15 -1.70 -14.92 -5.88
CA SER A 15 -1.80 -15.67 -4.62
C SER A 15 -1.00 -16.97 -4.65
N ALA A 16 -0.96 -17.69 -5.77
CA ALA A 16 -0.15 -18.89 -5.93
C ALA A 16 1.34 -18.56 -5.88
N GLY A 17 1.76 -17.45 -6.48
CA GLY A 17 3.13 -16.96 -6.37
C GLY A 17 3.50 -16.60 -4.93
N LEU A 18 2.63 -15.90 -4.19
CA LEU A 18 2.84 -15.64 -2.77
C LEU A 18 2.86 -16.91 -1.92
N TRP A 19 1.96 -17.86 -2.21
CA TRP A 19 1.93 -19.15 -1.52
C TRP A 19 3.22 -19.93 -1.75
N PHE A 20 3.77 -19.92 -2.97
CA PHE A 20 5.07 -20.51 -3.26
C PHE A 20 6.19 -19.86 -2.43
N VAL A 21 6.18 -18.53 -2.28
CA VAL A 21 7.12 -17.82 -1.40
C VAL A 21 6.91 -18.20 0.08
N ALA A 22 5.67 -18.45 0.50
CA ALA A 22 5.36 -18.86 1.87
C ALA A 22 5.92 -20.25 2.21
N GLN A 23 5.95 -21.17 1.25
CA GLN A 23 6.48 -22.54 1.43
C GLN A 23 8.00 -22.61 1.39
N GLY A 24 8.67 -21.63 0.77
CA GLY A 24 10.12 -21.56 0.71
C GLY A 24 10.76 -21.25 2.06
N GLU A 25 11.94 -21.82 2.31
CA GLU A 25 12.80 -21.36 3.40
C GLU A 25 13.15 -19.89 3.14
N VAL A 26 12.85 -19.04 4.13
CA VAL A 26 13.11 -17.61 4.02
C VAL A 26 14.60 -17.37 4.17
N VAL A 27 15.30 -17.31 3.04
CA VAL A 27 16.69 -16.85 3.02
C VAL A 27 16.65 -15.32 2.99
N LEU A 28 17.06 -14.70 4.09
CA LEU A 28 17.19 -13.24 4.23
C LEU A 28 18.38 -12.73 3.39
N GLY A 29 18.23 -12.76 2.07
CA GLY A 29 19.23 -12.31 1.10
C GLY A 29 18.61 -11.49 -0.02
N TRP A 30 19.35 -10.48 -0.50
CA TRP A 30 18.90 -9.60 -1.58
C TRP A 30 18.51 -10.35 -2.87
N SER A 31 19.24 -11.42 -3.19
CA SER A 31 18.95 -12.27 -4.35
C SER A 31 17.57 -12.91 -4.25
N TRP A 32 17.24 -13.48 -3.10
CA TRP A 32 15.93 -14.09 -2.83
C TRP A 32 14.81 -13.07 -3.04
N TYR A 33 14.91 -11.89 -2.43
CA TYR A 33 13.91 -10.83 -2.61
C TYR A 33 13.72 -10.42 -4.07
N LEU A 34 14.80 -10.30 -4.85
CA LEU A 34 14.70 -9.97 -6.27
C LEU A 34 14.00 -11.08 -7.07
N TYR A 35 14.31 -12.35 -6.77
CA TYR A 35 13.68 -13.49 -7.43
C TYR A 35 12.20 -13.66 -7.06
N THR A 36 11.77 -13.25 -5.87
CA THR A 36 10.36 -13.32 -5.46
C THR A 36 9.56 -12.10 -5.92
N ILE A 37 10.11 -10.90 -5.78
CA ILE A 37 9.43 -9.64 -6.12
C ILE A 37 9.34 -9.45 -7.63
N GLY A 38 10.41 -9.76 -8.38
CA GLY A 38 10.51 -9.51 -9.81
C GLY A 38 9.35 -10.12 -10.62
N PRO A 39 9.10 -11.45 -10.51
CA PRO A 39 8.00 -12.10 -11.21
C PRO A 39 6.62 -11.56 -10.80
N LEU A 40 6.38 -11.37 -9.51
CA LEU A 40 5.09 -10.86 -9.01
C LEU A 40 4.82 -9.43 -9.50
N ALA A 41 5.82 -8.55 -9.45
CA ALA A 41 5.71 -7.19 -9.96
C ALA A 41 5.44 -7.17 -11.47
N LEU A 42 6.11 -8.04 -12.24
CA LEU A 42 5.89 -8.18 -13.68
C LEU A 42 4.47 -8.69 -13.99
N ILE A 43 4.00 -9.69 -13.25
CA ILE A 43 2.61 -10.19 -13.33
C ILE A 43 1.63 -9.06 -13.07
N SER A 44 1.87 -8.20 -12.06
CA SER A 44 1.00 -7.07 -11.74
C SER A 44 0.93 -6.01 -12.82
N ILE A 45 2.06 -5.67 -13.44
CA ILE A 45 2.09 -4.74 -14.55
C ILE A 45 1.31 -5.31 -15.75
N ILE A 46 1.52 -6.60 -16.07
CA ILE A 46 0.83 -7.26 -17.18
C ILE A 46 -0.68 -7.35 -16.89
N ALA A 47 -1.07 -7.76 -15.69
CA ALA A 47 -2.46 -7.88 -15.27
C ALA A 47 -3.17 -6.52 -15.35
N ALA A 48 -2.61 -5.48 -14.72
CA ALA A 48 -3.19 -4.14 -14.73
C ALA A 48 -3.32 -3.59 -16.17
N ARG A 49 -2.29 -3.77 -17.00
CA ARG A 49 -2.30 -3.31 -18.41
C ARG A 49 -3.29 -4.09 -19.27
N ARG A 50 -3.44 -5.40 -19.06
CA ARG A 50 -4.43 -6.25 -19.75
C ARG A 50 -5.87 -5.86 -19.39
N VAL A 51 -6.09 -5.45 -18.14
CA VAL A 51 -7.42 -5.15 -17.59
C VAL A 51 -7.89 -3.73 -17.91
N THR A 52 -7.00 -2.75 -17.82
CA THR A 52 -7.35 -1.32 -17.92
C THR A 52 -6.79 -0.63 -19.16
N HIS A 53 -5.90 -1.29 -19.91
CA HIS A 53 -5.11 -0.71 -21.00
C HIS A 53 -4.23 0.49 -20.59
N ARG A 54 -4.02 0.72 -19.29
CA ARG A 54 -3.22 1.83 -18.76
C ARG A 54 -2.14 1.33 -17.83
N THR A 55 -0.95 1.92 -17.94
CA THR A 55 0.19 1.58 -17.08
C THR A 55 0.12 2.26 -15.71
N VAL A 56 -0.53 3.42 -15.62
CA VAL A 56 -0.70 4.17 -14.36
C VAL A 56 -1.51 3.36 -13.33
N ASP A 57 -2.42 2.51 -13.80
CA ASP A 57 -3.28 1.70 -12.94
C ASP A 57 -2.54 0.49 -12.33
N ALA A 58 -1.27 0.28 -12.69
CA ALA A 58 -0.44 -0.79 -12.16
C ALA A 58 0.20 -0.46 -10.80
N ALA A 59 0.20 0.78 -10.33
CA ALA A 59 0.96 1.14 -9.12
C ALA A 59 0.45 0.40 -7.86
N ILE A 60 -0.86 0.32 -7.62
CA ILE A 60 -1.41 -0.41 -6.46
C ILE A 60 -1.15 -1.93 -6.55
N PRO A 61 -1.47 -2.63 -7.65
CA PRO A 61 -1.08 -4.04 -7.81
C PRO A 61 0.43 -4.26 -7.64
N MET A 62 1.25 -3.36 -8.17
CA MET A 62 2.70 -3.45 -8.06
C MET A 62 3.18 -3.24 -6.61
N LEU A 63 2.61 -2.29 -5.87
CA LEU A 63 2.92 -2.10 -4.46
C LEU A 63 2.62 -3.36 -3.65
N LEU A 64 1.47 -4.00 -3.87
CA LEU A 64 1.14 -5.28 -3.25
C LEU A 64 2.16 -6.37 -3.62
N SER A 65 2.55 -6.47 -4.89
CA SER A 65 3.52 -7.46 -5.35
C SER A 65 4.95 -7.27 -4.86
N VAL A 66 5.36 -6.02 -4.61
CA VAL A 66 6.67 -5.74 -4.04
C VAL A 66 6.68 -6.01 -2.55
N THR A 67 5.59 -5.70 -1.85
CA THR A 67 5.61 -5.59 -0.38
C THR A 67 5.04 -6.80 0.32
N ALA A 68 4.09 -7.52 -0.29
CA ALA A 68 3.55 -8.73 0.28
C ALA A 68 4.64 -9.81 0.48
N PRO A 69 5.58 -10.06 -0.45
CA PRO A 69 6.69 -10.98 -0.20
C PRO A 69 7.60 -10.53 0.94
N VAL A 70 7.82 -9.22 1.09
CA VAL A 70 8.65 -8.65 2.16
C VAL A 70 8.00 -8.77 3.52
N LEU A 71 6.69 -8.59 3.62
CA LEU A 71 5.99 -8.84 4.88
C LEU A 71 5.89 -10.33 5.19
N LEU A 72 5.68 -11.16 4.17
CA LEU A 72 5.56 -12.61 4.33
C LEU A 72 6.86 -13.26 4.84
N SER A 73 8.02 -12.66 4.58
CA SER A 73 9.31 -13.09 5.13
C SER A 73 9.53 -12.68 6.59
N LEU A 74 8.70 -11.77 7.13
CA LEU A 74 8.75 -11.32 8.52
C LEU A 74 7.71 -12.01 9.41
N ILE A 75 6.89 -12.91 8.85
CA ILE A 75 5.88 -13.67 9.60
C ILE A 75 6.41 -15.09 9.83
N ASP A 76 6.61 -15.45 11.09
CA ASP A 76 7.18 -16.74 11.47
C ASP A 76 6.12 -17.86 11.56
N ALA A 77 4.93 -17.54 12.08
CA ALA A 77 3.89 -18.53 12.35
C ALA A 77 3.28 -19.07 11.03
N PRO A 78 3.28 -20.40 10.78
CA PRO A 78 2.80 -20.97 9.51
C PRO A 78 1.36 -20.60 9.18
N LEU A 79 0.46 -20.65 10.16
CA LEU A 79 -0.95 -20.29 10.00
C LEU A 79 -1.10 -18.80 9.62
N GLU A 80 -0.32 -17.91 10.23
CA GLU A 80 -0.36 -16.49 9.94
C GLU A 80 0.14 -16.19 8.52
N ARG A 81 1.15 -16.92 8.04
CA ARG A 81 1.64 -16.82 6.65
C ARG A 81 0.53 -17.18 5.66
N GLU A 82 -0.19 -18.27 5.87
CA GLU A 82 -1.30 -18.68 5.00
C GLU A 82 -2.46 -17.68 5.01
N LEU A 83 -2.84 -17.20 6.19
CA LEU A 83 -3.86 -16.16 6.33
C LEU A 83 -3.44 -14.86 5.63
N PHE A 84 -2.16 -14.47 5.75
CA PHE A 84 -1.63 -13.30 5.07
C PHE A 84 -1.68 -13.45 3.54
N VAL A 85 -1.30 -14.61 3.00
CA VAL A 85 -1.42 -14.90 1.55
C VAL A 85 -2.88 -14.75 1.09
N MET A 86 -3.83 -15.27 1.86
CA MET A 86 -5.25 -15.14 1.56
C MET A 86 -5.69 -13.67 1.55
N ILE A 87 -5.36 -12.91 2.59
CA ILE A 87 -5.72 -11.48 2.72
C ILE A 87 -5.10 -10.67 1.57
N ALA A 88 -3.81 -10.86 1.30
CA ALA A 88 -3.10 -10.19 0.22
C ALA A 88 -3.74 -10.50 -1.15
N GLY A 89 -4.10 -11.77 -1.38
CA GLY A 89 -4.81 -12.21 -2.59
C GLY A 89 -6.18 -11.54 -2.76
N VAL A 90 -6.97 -11.44 -1.70
CA VAL A 90 -8.27 -10.76 -1.72
C VAL A 90 -8.09 -9.25 -2.00
N MET A 91 -7.13 -8.60 -1.35
CA MET A 91 -6.85 -7.18 -1.60
C MET A 91 -6.38 -6.92 -3.03
N TYR A 92 -5.56 -7.82 -3.58
CA TYR A 92 -5.12 -7.77 -4.96
C TYR A 92 -6.30 -7.91 -5.95
N TYR A 93 -7.19 -8.88 -5.69
CA TYR A 93 -8.41 -9.07 -6.48
C TYR A 93 -9.32 -7.85 -6.43
N LEU A 94 -9.58 -7.30 -5.23
CA LEU A 94 -10.39 -6.09 -5.06
C LEU A 94 -9.78 -4.90 -5.79
N GLY A 95 -8.46 -4.74 -5.75
CA GLY A 95 -7.74 -3.71 -6.50
C GLY A 95 -7.98 -3.83 -8.01
N LEU A 96 -7.77 -5.02 -8.58
CA LEU A 96 -8.00 -5.25 -10.02
C LEU A 96 -9.47 -5.09 -10.42
N LEU A 97 -10.40 -5.58 -9.60
CA LEU A 97 -11.84 -5.44 -9.85
C LEU A 97 -12.30 -3.98 -9.80
N ALA A 98 -11.81 -3.22 -8.83
CA ALA A 98 -12.11 -1.81 -8.72
C ALA A 98 -11.59 -1.04 -9.95
N LEU A 99 -10.34 -1.31 -10.37
CA LEU A 99 -9.75 -0.67 -11.54
C LEU A 99 -10.48 -1.03 -12.84
N TYR A 100 -10.85 -2.30 -13.01
CA TYR A 100 -11.68 -2.75 -14.13
C TYR A 100 -13.00 -1.96 -14.17
N ARG A 101 -13.73 -1.89 -13.06
CA ARG A 101 -15.02 -1.18 -12.99
C ARG A 101 -14.86 0.32 -13.25
N LEU A 102 -13.87 0.96 -12.65
CA LEU A 102 -13.60 2.40 -12.82
C LEU A 102 -13.10 2.76 -14.23
N HIS A 103 -12.60 1.79 -14.99
CA HIS A 103 -12.27 1.99 -16.40
C HIS A 103 -13.54 2.33 -17.20
N TYR A 104 -14.58 1.49 -17.07
CA TYR A 104 -15.86 1.61 -17.80
C TYR A 104 -16.84 2.59 -17.15
N ALA A 105 -16.89 2.64 -15.81
CA ALA A 105 -17.81 3.46 -15.04
C ALA A 105 -17.05 4.30 -13.99
N PRO A 106 -16.50 5.47 -14.38
CA PRO A 106 -15.67 6.31 -13.49
C PRO A 106 -16.40 6.84 -12.24
N THR A 107 -17.73 6.92 -12.30
CA THR A 107 -18.61 7.44 -11.24
C THR A 107 -19.13 6.36 -10.30
N ASP A 108 -18.72 5.08 -10.48
CA ASP A 108 -19.14 3.97 -9.64
C ASP A 108 -18.57 4.08 -8.21
N GLN A 109 -19.41 4.50 -7.26
CA GLN A 109 -19.00 4.71 -5.87
C GLN A 109 -18.54 3.42 -5.18
N THR A 110 -19.14 2.26 -5.50
CA THR A 110 -18.72 0.97 -4.93
C THR A 110 -17.33 0.60 -5.42
N ALA A 111 -17.02 0.85 -6.69
CA ALA A 111 -15.67 0.61 -7.21
C ALA A 111 -14.65 1.59 -6.61
N GLN A 112 -15.04 2.84 -6.35
CA GLN A 112 -14.17 3.80 -5.65
C GLN A 112 -13.86 3.38 -4.21
N SER A 113 -14.85 2.87 -3.47
CA SER A 113 -14.62 2.39 -2.11
C SER A 113 -13.76 1.12 -2.11
N MET A 114 -14.00 0.17 -3.03
CA MET A 114 -13.15 -1.01 -3.22
C MET A 114 -11.69 -0.63 -3.53
N LEU A 115 -11.48 0.35 -4.43
CA LEU A 115 -10.14 0.84 -4.73
C LEU A 115 -9.49 1.48 -3.50
N SER A 116 -10.24 2.26 -2.74
CA SER A 116 -9.73 2.93 -1.54
C SER A 116 -9.28 1.92 -0.48
N VAL A 117 -10.06 0.86 -0.27
CA VAL A 117 -9.66 -0.26 0.62
C VAL A 117 -8.39 -0.92 0.12
N ALA A 118 -8.30 -1.25 -1.18
CA ALA A 118 -7.11 -1.86 -1.75
C ALA A 118 -5.86 -0.95 -1.65
N VAL A 119 -6.02 0.36 -1.85
CA VAL A 119 -4.95 1.36 -1.69
C VAL A 119 -4.47 1.40 -0.24
N MET A 120 -5.37 1.51 0.73
CA MET A 120 -4.99 1.58 2.14
C MET A 120 -4.28 0.30 2.59
N SER A 121 -4.77 -0.88 2.17
CA SER A 121 -4.09 -2.15 2.43
C SER A 121 -2.70 -2.23 1.78
N ALA A 122 -2.58 -1.80 0.51
CA ALA A 122 -1.30 -1.81 -0.20
C ALA A 122 -0.27 -0.85 0.43
N VAL A 123 -0.72 0.33 0.84
CA VAL A 123 0.13 1.34 1.50
C VAL A 123 0.53 0.88 2.91
N PHE A 124 -0.38 0.23 3.65
CA PHE A 124 -0.04 -0.41 4.91
C PHE A 124 1.04 -1.48 4.71
N PHE A 125 0.86 -2.37 3.73
CA PHE A 125 1.84 -3.41 3.42
C PHE A 125 3.19 -2.81 3.02
N TYR A 126 3.15 -1.71 2.27
CA TYR A 126 4.33 -0.96 1.88
C TYR A 126 5.11 -0.40 3.06
N TYR A 127 4.46 0.36 3.93
CA TYR A 127 5.14 0.95 5.08
C TYR A 127 5.64 -0.11 6.05
N ALA A 128 4.81 -1.09 6.39
CA ALA A 128 5.21 -2.15 7.32
C ALA A 128 6.33 -3.02 6.73
N GLY A 129 6.23 -3.41 5.46
CA GLY A 129 7.25 -4.22 4.80
C GLY A 129 8.58 -3.51 4.68
N ILE A 130 8.59 -2.26 4.20
CA ILE A 130 9.84 -1.51 4.02
C ILE A 130 10.46 -1.09 5.34
N TYR A 131 9.66 -0.73 6.34
CA TYR A 131 10.19 -0.45 7.67
C TYR A 131 10.75 -1.72 8.32
N GLY A 132 10.08 -2.87 8.16
CA GLY A 132 10.59 -4.16 8.59
C GLY A 132 11.92 -4.51 7.90
N PHE A 133 12.01 -4.25 6.59
CA PHE A 133 13.27 -4.40 5.86
C PHE A 133 14.36 -3.47 6.41
N TYR A 134 14.01 -2.21 6.72
CA TYR A 134 14.93 -1.24 7.30
C TYR A 134 15.53 -1.71 8.63
N VAL A 135 14.68 -2.14 9.56
CA VAL A 135 15.11 -2.60 10.89
C VAL A 135 15.93 -3.89 10.82
N ASN A 136 15.55 -4.84 9.96
CA ASN A 136 16.21 -6.16 9.92
C ASN A 136 17.49 -6.22 9.08
N PHE A 137 17.63 -5.35 8.06
CA PHE A 137 18.77 -5.39 7.14
C PHE A 137 19.75 -4.22 7.32
N ASN A 138 19.60 -3.44 8.39
CA ASN A 138 20.39 -2.22 8.65
C ASN A 138 20.44 -1.30 7.41
N PHE A 139 19.28 -1.15 6.75
CA PHE A 139 19.18 -0.36 5.53
C PHE A 139 19.39 1.12 5.88
N PRO A 140 20.06 1.92 5.04
CA PRO A 140 20.31 3.32 5.38
C PRO A 140 19.01 4.13 5.43
N ILE A 141 18.93 5.07 6.38
CA ILE A 141 17.74 5.90 6.60
C ILE A 141 17.35 6.74 5.37
N TRP A 142 18.32 7.23 4.60
CA TRP A 142 18.04 7.95 3.35
C TRP A 142 17.31 7.06 2.33
N GLY A 143 17.61 5.76 2.33
CA GLY A 143 16.94 4.78 1.47
C GLY A 143 15.49 4.57 1.93
N LEU A 144 15.26 4.46 3.24
CA LEU A 144 13.92 4.38 3.82
C LEU A 144 13.06 5.60 3.42
N MET A 145 13.63 6.81 3.53
CA MET A 145 12.95 8.06 3.13
C MET A 145 12.57 8.05 1.64
N LEU A 146 13.50 7.66 0.75
CA LEU A 146 13.22 7.60 -0.69
C LEU A 146 12.15 6.57 -1.05
N LEU A 147 12.15 5.42 -0.37
CA LEU A 147 11.12 4.41 -0.55
C LEU A 147 9.77 4.96 -0.07
N PHE A 148 9.66 5.46 1.16
CA PHE A 148 8.43 6.08 1.64
C PHE A 148 7.91 7.16 0.70
N LEU A 149 8.78 8.04 0.20
CA LEU A 149 8.42 9.05 -0.79
C LEU A 149 7.86 8.42 -2.07
N SER A 150 8.60 7.51 -2.69
CA SER A 150 8.27 6.96 -4.01
C SER A 150 7.00 6.11 -3.98
N GLY A 151 6.84 5.23 -3.00
CA GLY A 151 5.64 4.39 -2.86
C GLY A 151 4.39 5.22 -2.58
N THR A 152 4.50 6.20 -1.69
CA THR A 152 3.41 7.13 -1.36
C THR A 152 2.99 7.96 -2.56
N ALA A 153 3.97 8.51 -3.29
CA ALA A 153 3.71 9.31 -4.47
C ALA A 153 3.05 8.46 -5.57
N ALA A 154 3.50 7.21 -5.76
CA ALA A 154 2.89 6.29 -6.73
C ALA A 154 1.44 5.94 -6.38
N ALA A 155 1.17 5.58 -5.12
CA ALA A 155 -0.18 5.27 -4.63
C ALA A 155 -1.12 6.48 -4.77
N SER A 156 -0.67 7.66 -4.30
CA SER A 156 -1.44 8.90 -4.38
C SER A 156 -1.73 9.28 -5.84
N TYR A 157 -0.73 9.17 -6.71
CA TYR A 157 -0.87 9.54 -8.12
C TYR A 157 -1.91 8.69 -8.82
N GLN A 158 -1.92 7.37 -8.58
CA GLN A 158 -2.94 6.50 -9.13
C GLN A 158 -4.35 6.91 -8.65
N THR A 159 -4.54 7.18 -7.36
CA THR A 159 -5.87 7.58 -6.85
C THR A 159 -6.37 8.88 -7.46
N PHE A 160 -5.51 9.89 -7.63
CA PHE A 160 -5.89 11.16 -8.25
C PHE A 160 -6.16 11.02 -9.75
N VAL A 161 -5.37 10.23 -10.48
CA VAL A 161 -5.54 10.07 -11.94
C VAL A 161 -6.79 9.26 -12.28
N VAL A 162 -7.13 8.26 -11.47
CA VAL A 162 -8.32 7.43 -11.68
C VAL A 162 -9.61 8.27 -11.62
N ARG A 163 -9.71 9.20 -10.65
CA ARG A 163 -10.87 10.11 -10.50
C ARG A 163 -10.77 11.39 -11.33
N GLY A 164 -9.57 11.97 -11.47
CA GLY A 164 -9.29 13.27 -12.10
C GLY A 164 -8.54 13.17 -13.43
N ARG A 165 -9.04 12.38 -14.39
CA ARG A 165 -8.33 12.00 -15.64
C ARG A 165 -7.73 13.16 -16.46
N LYS A 166 -8.24 14.39 -16.32
CA LYS A 166 -7.80 15.58 -17.09
C LYS A 166 -6.68 16.38 -16.44
N GLU A 167 -6.47 16.30 -15.11
CA GLU A 167 -5.54 17.18 -14.37
C GLU A 167 -4.24 16.47 -13.93
N ARG A 168 -3.59 15.73 -14.85
CA ARG A 168 -2.40 14.91 -14.53
C ARG A 168 -1.26 15.67 -13.86
N ARG A 169 -0.96 16.90 -14.30
CA ARG A 169 0.13 17.72 -13.73
C ARG A 169 -0.17 18.11 -12.28
N ARG A 170 -1.43 18.43 -11.98
CA ARG A 170 -1.89 18.73 -10.63
C ARG A 170 -1.85 17.47 -9.77
N ALA A 171 -2.35 16.34 -10.28
CA ALA A 171 -2.28 15.06 -9.60
C ALA A 171 -0.84 14.68 -9.23
N LEU A 172 0.11 14.84 -10.16
CA LEU A 172 1.54 14.60 -9.90
C LEU A 172 2.08 15.51 -8.79
N SER A 173 1.78 16.80 -8.85
CA SER A 173 2.27 17.77 -7.86
C SER A 173 1.78 17.44 -6.46
N TYR A 174 0.48 17.15 -6.30
CA TYR A 174 -0.10 16.76 -5.00
C TYR A 174 0.50 15.44 -4.50
N SER A 175 0.68 14.47 -5.39
CA SER A 175 1.27 13.17 -5.04
C SER A 175 2.72 13.28 -4.58
N LEU A 176 3.52 14.13 -5.24
CA LEU A 176 4.89 14.40 -4.85
C LEU A 176 4.95 15.12 -3.49
N VAL A 177 4.05 16.08 -3.23
CA VAL A 177 3.99 16.75 -1.92
C VAL A 177 3.67 15.75 -0.81
N ILE A 178 2.65 14.90 -0.99
CA ILE A 178 2.32 13.85 0.00
C ILE A 178 3.51 12.89 0.18
N GLY A 179 4.16 12.50 -0.92
CA GLY A 179 5.35 11.66 -0.88
C GLY A 179 6.50 12.28 -0.10
N ILE A 180 6.83 13.55 -0.33
CA ILE A 180 7.88 14.26 0.41
C ILE A 180 7.55 14.29 1.90
N ILE A 181 6.32 14.63 2.27
CA ILE A 181 5.89 14.63 3.68
C ILE A 181 6.06 13.23 4.29
N MET A 182 5.64 12.17 3.58
CA MET A 182 5.80 10.80 4.09
C MET A 182 7.26 10.35 4.14
N GLY A 183 8.14 10.87 3.27
CA GLY A 183 9.59 10.66 3.35
C GLY A 183 10.18 11.26 4.63
N GLU A 184 9.79 12.49 4.99
CA GLU A 184 10.19 13.12 6.25
C GLU A 184 9.59 12.42 7.48
N VAL A 185 8.35 11.93 7.38
CA VAL A 185 7.74 11.07 8.41
C VAL A 185 8.59 9.81 8.59
N ALA A 186 9.08 9.20 7.51
CA ALA A 186 9.94 8.01 7.58
C ALA A 186 11.25 8.30 8.33
N TRP A 187 11.84 9.48 8.14
CA TRP A 187 12.99 9.92 8.91
C TRP A 187 12.68 9.98 10.41
N ALA A 188 11.55 10.60 10.79
CA ALA A 188 11.13 10.67 12.19
C ALA A 188 10.86 9.28 12.79
N LEU A 189 10.20 8.40 12.03
CA LEU A 189 9.91 7.01 12.43
C LEU A 189 11.17 6.14 12.51
N GLY A 190 12.26 6.51 11.82
CA GLY A 190 13.55 5.81 11.92
C GLY A 190 14.16 5.84 13.33
N PHE A 191 13.76 6.79 14.17
CA PHE A 191 14.20 6.91 15.56
C PHE A 191 13.22 6.31 16.56
N TRP A 192 12.09 5.76 16.10
CA TRP A 192 11.05 5.25 16.98
C TRP A 192 11.32 3.83 17.47
N PRO A 193 11.03 3.53 18.75
CA PRO A 193 11.31 2.23 19.37
C PRO A 193 10.20 1.20 19.11
N PHE A 194 9.55 1.21 17.95
CA PHE A 194 8.40 0.35 17.66
C PHE A 194 8.67 -0.64 16.53
N GLY A 195 8.02 -1.80 16.62
CA GLY A 195 8.04 -2.81 15.58
C GLY A 195 7.40 -2.34 14.27
N TYR A 196 7.71 -3.04 13.19
CA TYR A 196 7.31 -2.66 11.83
C TYR A 196 5.80 -2.63 11.59
N LEU A 197 5.01 -3.45 12.28
CA LEU A 197 3.55 -3.42 12.18
C LEU A 197 2.96 -2.14 12.80
N THR A 198 3.38 -1.78 14.01
CA THR A 198 2.92 -0.55 14.70
C THR A 198 3.35 0.68 13.91
N THR A 199 4.62 0.73 13.51
CA THR A 199 5.13 1.85 12.71
C THR A 199 4.42 1.96 11.35
N GLY A 200 4.18 0.84 10.68
CA GLY A 200 3.43 0.79 9.42
C GLY A 200 1.97 1.25 9.58
N ALA A 201 1.32 0.88 10.69
CA ALA A 201 -0.05 1.31 10.99
C ALA A 201 -0.12 2.83 11.27
N ILE A 202 0.84 3.36 12.03
CA ILE A 202 0.90 4.81 12.31
C ILE A 202 1.20 5.59 11.03
N ALA A 203 2.14 5.11 10.20
CA ALA A 203 2.41 5.68 8.89
C ALA A 203 1.18 5.65 7.97
N LEU A 204 0.39 4.56 8.00
CA LEU A 204 -0.87 4.46 7.26
C LEU A 204 -1.89 5.52 7.73
N VAL A 205 -2.03 5.72 9.05
CA VAL A 205 -2.97 6.72 9.58
C VAL A 205 -2.55 8.13 9.15
N LEU A 206 -1.26 8.45 9.25
CA LEU A 206 -0.73 9.75 8.79
C LEU A 206 -0.95 9.94 7.29
N TYR A 207 -0.67 8.91 6.48
CA TYR A 207 -0.96 8.92 5.05
C TYR A 207 -2.46 9.13 4.78
N ALA A 208 -3.34 8.43 5.48
CA ALA A 208 -4.79 8.54 5.28
C ALA A 208 -5.30 9.96 5.57
N ILE A 209 -4.79 10.63 6.61
CA ILE A 209 -5.10 12.04 6.89
C ILE A 209 -4.64 12.93 5.73
N LEU A 210 -3.38 12.80 5.31
CA LEU A 210 -2.80 13.64 4.25
C LEU A 210 -3.52 13.43 2.92
N TRP A 211 -3.77 12.16 2.57
CA TRP A 211 -4.47 11.75 1.37
C TRP A 211 -5.89 12.32 1.33
N ASP A 212 -6.64 12.19 2.42
CA ASP A 212 -8.02 12.67 2.51
C ASP A 212 -8.11 14.20 2.36
N ILE A 213 -7.24 14.95 3.05
CA ILE A 213 -7.15 16.42 2.91
C ILE A 213 -6.79 16.80 1.46
N ALA A 214 -5.75 16.18 0.91
CA ALA A 214 -5.29 16.46 -0.44
C ALA A 214 -6.39 16.15 -1.48
N PHE A 215 -7.14 15.08 -1.26
CA PHE A 215 -8.23 14.65 -2.13
C PHE A 215 -9.44 15.57 -2.08
N ASP A 216 -9.82 16.05 -0.89
CA ASP A 216 -10.87 17.05 -0.72
C ASP A 216 -10.47 18.40 -1.36
N VAL A 217 -9.21 18.83 -1.20
CA VAL A 217 -8.69 20.04 -1.86
C VAL A 217 -8.66 19.89 -3.38
N PHE A 218 -8.22 18.73 -3.87
CA PHE A 218 -8.12 18.46 -5.30
C PHE A 218 -9.50 18.57 -5.98
N HIS A 219 -10.54 18.03 -5.35
CA HIS A 219 -11.92 18.03 -5.83
C HIS A 219 -12.75 19.25 -5.41
N ARG A 220 -12.18 20.19 -4.65
CA ARG A 220 -12.85 21.42 -4.15
C ARG A 220 -14.05 21.15 -3.23
N GLU A 221 -14.00 20.06 -2.48
CA GLU A 221 -15.05 19.64 -1.53
C GLU A 221 -14.69 19.93 -0.06
N LEU A 222 -13.59 20.67 0.16
CA LEU A 222 -13.01 20.89 1.48
C LEU A 222 -13.98 21.56 2.44
N SER A 223 -14.16 20.92 3.60
CA SER A 223 -14.90 21.47 4.72
C SER A 223 -14.03 21.38 5.97
N ILE A 224 -13.67 22.54 6.53
CA ILE A 224 -12.78 22.64 7.69
C ILE A 224 -13.32 21.82 8.87
N ARG A 225 -14.64 21.86 9.11
CA ARG A 225 -15.28 21.10 10.19
C ARG A 225 -15.13 19.59 9.99
N ARG A 226 -15.30 19.09 8.76
CA ARG A 226 -15.14 17.65 8.44
C ARG A 226 -13.69 17.22 8.60
N VAL A 227 -12.75 18.03 8.10
CA VAL A 227 -11.30 17.76 8.22
C VAL A 227 -10.87 17.70 9.69
N ALA A 228 -11.29 18.66 10.52
CA ALA A 228 -10.94 18.69 11.94
C ALA A 228 -11.44 17.45 12.70
N LEU A 229 -12.69 17.03 12.46
CA LEU A 229 -13.25 15.82 13.08
C LEU A 229 -12.51 14.55 12.65
N ARG A 230 -12.14 14.44 11.37
CA ARG A 230 -11.37 13.31 10.86
C ARG A 230 -9.97 13.25 11.46
N ILE A 231 -9.26 14.39 11.52
CA ILE A 231 -7.95 14.47 12.16
C ILE A 231 -8.03 14.02 13.62
N LEU A 232 -9.02 14.51 14.37
CA LEU A 232 -9.21 14.13 15.77
C LEU A 232 -9.46 12.62 15.92
N PHE A 233 -10.31 12.05 15.06
CA PHE A 233 -10.58 10.61 15.03
C PHE A 233 -9.31 9.80 14.77
N PHE A 234 -8.52 10.17 13.75
CA PHE A 234 -7.28 9.48 13.41
C PHE A 234 -6.19 9.65 14.48
N LEU A 235 -6.09 10.81 15.13
CA LEU A 235 -5.22 10.98 16.30
C LEU A 235 -5.63 10.05 17.45
N GLY A 236 -6.93 9.88 17.68
CA GLY A 236 -7.44 8.90 18.64
C GLY A 236 -7.01 7.47 18.31
N LEU A 237 -7.00 7.08 17.03
CA LEU A 237 -6.49 5.77 16.60
C LEU A 237 -4.98 5.63 16.83
N ILE A 238 -4.17 6.67 16.56
CA ILE A 238 -2.74 6.64 16.86
C ILE A 238 -2.52 6.46 18.36
N LEU A 239 -3.24 7.20 19.21
CA LEU A 239 -3.14 7.04 20.66
C LEU A 239 -3.51 5.63 21.09
N LEU A 240 -4.60 5.06 20.57
CA LEU A 240 -5.01 3.69 20.86
C LEU A 240 -3.92 2.68 20.47
N LEU A 241 -3.33 2.83 19.28
CA LEU A 241 -2.22 2.00 18.84
C LEU A 241 -1.02 2.10 19.79
N LEU A 242 -0.63 3.33 20.17
CA LEU A 242 0.48 3.56 21.08
C LEU A 242 0.22 3.00 22.48
N PHE A 243 -1.02 3.05 22.98
CA PHE A 243 -1.39 2.43 24.26
C PHE A 243 -1.41 0.90 24.20
N SER A 244 -1.81 0.33 23.06
CA SER A 244 -1.87 -1.13 22.88
C SER A 244 -0.52 -1.79 22.60
N THR A 245 0.48 -1.01 22.16
CA THR A 245 1.78 -1.55 21.77
C THR A 245 2.71 -1.63 22.99
N PRO A 246 3.46 -2.73 23.20
CA PRO A 246 4.50 -2.75 24.22
C PRO A 246 5.60 -1.75 23.86
N TRP A 247 5.96 -0.89 24.81
CA TRP A 247 7.01 0.13 24.67
C TRP A 247 8.43 -0.42 24.91
N ASN A 248 8.56 -1.75 25.04
CA ASN A 248 9.82 -2.42 25.29
C ASN A 248 10.24 -3.24 24.05
N ILE A 249 11.41 -2.93 23.50
CA ILE A 249 12.03 -3.65 22.37
C ILE A 249 12.63 -5.00 22.82
N LEU A 250 12.71 -5.27 24.12
CA LEU A 250 13.34 -6.46 24.68
C LEU A 250 12.35 -7.29 25.50
N ALA A 251 11.84 -8.35 24.89
CA ALA A 251 11.35 -9.56 25.56
C ALA A 251 11.77 -10.78 24.73
#